data_AF-A0A954GLC4-F1
#
_entry.id   AF-A0A954GLC4-F1
#
_cell.length_a   1.000
_cell.length_b   1.000
_cell.length_c   1.000
_cell.angle_alpha   90.00
_cell.angle_beta   90.00
_cell.angle_gamma   90.00
#
_symmetry.space_group_name_H-M   'P 1'
#
loop_
_entity.id
_entity.type
_entity.pdbx_description
1 polymer ?
#
loop_
_entity_poly.entity_id
_entity_poly.type
_entity_poly.pdbx_seq_one_letter_code
_entity_poly.pdbx_strand_id
1 'polypeptide(L)'
;LPSPSRWIDGIIATFRGASPGDEHDHKPGDTNHEGHGHASHSAAASLELSAQGLRNVGLSADTLRPVQLETFRKSITVPGIIVERPGHTRVQVATPMTGVITHVHVAQGEAVEPGTLLFRIRLTHEDLVSAQTEFVKTLGELEVEEREIIRLKEVTRTGAVAGKLLLDREYARDKLIAVLRAQREALRLHGLSAEQVQ
;
A
#
# COMPACT_ATOMS: atom_id res chain seq x y z
N LEU A 1 -4.30 -13.75 0.84
CA LEU A 1 -3.39 -13.42 1.94
C LEU A 1 -3.03 -14.73 2.63
N PRO A 2 -1.74 -15.12 2.72
CA PRO A 2 -1.36 -16.38 3.35
C PRO A 2 -1.62 -16.31 4.87
N SER A 3 -2.16 -17.40 5.42
CA SER A 3 -2.53 -17.52 6.84
C SER A 3 -1.32 -17.37 7.77
N PRO A 4 -1.46 -16.70 8.94
CA PRO A 4 -0.41 -16.52 9.95
C PRO A 4 0.25 -17.82 10.42
N SER A 5 -0.41 -18.97 10.23
CA SER A 5 0.12 -20.30 10.57
C SER A 5 1.43 -20.62 9.85
N ARG A 6 1.58 -20.22 8.58
CA ARG A 6 2.77 -20.56 7.77
C ARG A 6 4.07 -19.90 8.25
N TRP A 7 3.97 -18.79 8.98
CA TRP A 7 5.14 -18.10 9.52
C TRP A 7 5.64 -18.74 10.82
N ILE A 8 4.73 -19.25 11.63
CA ILE A 8 5.04 -19.93 12.90
C ILE A 8 5.74 -21.27 12.63
N ASP A 9 5.31 -22.01 11.60
CA ASP A 9 5.92 -23.29 11.23
C ASP A 9 7.38 -23.14 10.73
N GLY A 10 7.69 -22.02 10.06
CA GLY A 10 9.04 -21.75 9.53
C GLY A 10 10.09 -21.51 10.63
N ILE A 11 9.70 -20.91 11.75
CA ILE A 11 10.59 -20.61 12.88
C ILE A 11 10.88 -21.86 13.73
N ILE A 12 9.93 -22.78 13.82
CA ILE A 12 10.11 -24.05 14.54
C ILE A 12 11.07 -24.98 13.78
N ALA A 13 11.04 -24.95 12.45
CA ALA A 13 11.93 -25.77 11.61
C ALA A 13 13.40 -25.31 11.67
N THR A 14 13.68 -24.01 11.87
CA THR A 14 15.05 -23.46 11.81
C THR A 14 15.88 -23.74 13.07
N PHE A 15 15.25 -24.10 14.20
CA PHE A 15 15.97 -24.36 15.45
C PHE A 15 16.38 -25.83 15.63
N ARG A 16 15.87 -26.76 14.80
CA ARG A 16 16.24 -28.18 14.86
C ARG A 16 17.32 -28.50 13.81
N GLY A 17 18.53 -28.06 14.11
CA GLY A 17 19.77 -28.76 13.74
C GLY A 17 20.08 -28.95 12.26
N ALA A 18 20.91 -28.05 11.73
CA ALA A 18 21.83 -28.41 10.66
C ALA A 18 22.98 -29.25 11.23
N SER A 19 23.23 -30.41 10.63
CA SER A 19 24.54 -31.08 10.62
C SER A 19 24.71 -31.77 9.26
N PRO A 20 25.87 -31.67 8.58
CA PRO A 20 26.03 -32.10 7.20
C PRO A 20 26.60 -33.54 7.08
N GLY A 21 26.17 -34.25 6.03
CA GLY A 21 26.85 -35.44 5.48
C GLY A 21 26.09 -36.75 5.63
N ASP A 22 25.41 -37.21 4.57
CA ASP A 22 25.94 -38.21 3.64
C ASP A 22 24.79 -38.66 2.71
N GLU A 23 25.07 -38.60 1.41
CA GLU A 23 24.15 -39.03 0.35
C GLU A 23 24.03 -40.56 0.35
N HIS A 24 22.82 -41.08 0.56
CA HIS A 24 22.50 -42.45 0.15
C HIS A 24 21.13 -42.52 -0.52
N ASP A 25 21.19 -43.09 -1.72
CA ASP A 25 20.16 -43.29 -2.75
C ASP A 25 18.89 -44.00 -2.23
N HIS A 26 17.72 -43.42 -2.48
CA HIS A 26 16.42 -44.00 -2.10
C HIS A 26 15.67 -44.50 -3.34
N LYS A 27 15.52 -45.83 -3.44
CA LYS A 27 14.45 -46.44 -4.25
C LYS A 27 13.12 -46.48 -3.46
N PRO A 28 11.97 -46.36 -4.15
CA PRO A 28 10.69 -46.11 -3.50
C PRO A 28 10.02 -47.41 -3.05
N GLY A 29 9.51 -47.42 -1.82
CA GLY A 29 8.66 -48.48 -1.27
C GLY A 29 7.52 -47.86 -0.49
N ASP A 30 6.34 -47.87 -1.10
CA ASP A 30 5.04 -47.51 -0.55
C ASP A 30 4.76 -48.26 0.77
N THR A 31 4.54 -47.55 1.88
CA THR A 31 3.96 -48.12 3.10
C THR A 31 3.08 -47.11 3.85
N ASN A 32 1.79 -47.46 3.89
CA ASN A 32 0.74 -47.03 4.81
C ASN A 32 1.22 -46.44 6.15
N HIS A 33 0.76 -45.24 6.49
CA HIS A 33 0.83 -44.69 7.84
C HIS A 33 -0.22 -45.35 8.75
N GLU A 34 0.09 -46.55 9.24
CA GLU A 34 -0.63 -47.15 10.37
C GLU A 34 -0.13 -46.55 11.70
N GLY A 35 -1.07 -46.36 12.63
CA GLY A 35 -0.92 -45.57 13.85
C GLY A 35 0.36 -45.85 14.64
N HIS A 36 1.02 -44.76 15.04
CA HIS A 36 2.14 -44.81 15.98
C HIS A 36 1.67 -45.32 17.35
N GLY A 37 1.68 -46.64 17.50
CA GLY A 37 1.57 -47.32 18.78
C GLY A 37 2.76 -46.91 19.64
N HIS A 38 2.48 -46.32 20.80
CA HIS A 38 3.50 -46.05 21.81
C HIS A 38 4.21 -47.36 22.16
N ALA A 39 5.52 -47.38 21.95
CA ALA A 39 6.36 -48.54 22.24
C ALA A 39 6.18 -48.97 23.70
N SER A 40 5.78 -50.24 23.87
CA SER A 40 5.70 -50.93 25.15
C SER A 40 6.99 -50.75 25.95
N HIS A 41 6.87 -50.31 27.21
CA HIS A 41 8.00 -50.00 28.08
C HIS A 41 8.88 -51.24 28.30
N SER A 42 10.19 -51.11 28.05
CA SER A 42 11.15 -52.21 28.28
C SER A 42 11.53 -52.30 29.77
N ALA A 43 11.79 -53.51 30.26
CA ALA A 43 12.20 -53.78 31.64
C ALA A 43 13.50 -53.06 32.07
N ALA A 44 14.26 -52.50 31.12
CA ALA A 44 15.46 -51.70 31.40
C ALA A 44 15.16 -50.29 31.95
N ALA A 45 13.91 -49.81 31.82
CA ALA A 45 13.49 -48.47 32.26
C ALA A 45 12.61 -48.47 33.53
N SER A 46 12.46 -49.63 34.18
CA SER A 46 11.72 -49.80 35.43
C SER A 46 12.65 -50.25 36.56
N LEU A 47 12.57 -49.63 37.73
CA LEU A 47 13.33 -50.03 38.91
C LEU A 47 12.42 -50.78 39.89
N GLU A 48 12.71 -52.06 40.13
CA GLU A 48 12.02 -52.83 41.16
C GLU A 48 12.68 -52.60 42.53
N LEU A 49 11.88 -52.23 43.52
CA LEU A 49 12.35 -51.98 44.88
C LEU A 49 11.75 -52.99 45.84
N SER A 50 12.58 -53.50 46.74
CA SER A 50 12.11 -54.33 47.85
C SER A 50 11.29 -53.49 48.84
N ALA A 51 10.47 -54.15 49.66
CA ALA A 51 9.67 -53.47 50.69
C ALA A 51 10.54 -52.67 51.68
N GLN A 52 11.78 -53.11 51.95
CA GLN A 52 12.75 -52.35 52.75
C GLN A 52 13.30 -51.15 51.96
N GLY A 53 13.58 -51.33 50.66
CA GLY A 53 14.03 -50.26 49.77
C GLY A 53 13.02 -49.11 49.65
N LEU A 54 11.72 -49.43 49.50
CA LEU A 54 10.64 -48.45 49.50
C LEU A 54 10.58 -47.66 50.81
N ARG A 55 10.72 -48.33 51.96
CA ARG A 55 10.75 -47.67 53.28
C ARG A 55 11.97 -46.77 53.45
N ASN A 56 13.15 -47.22 53.04
CA ASN A 56 14.38 -46.43 53.15
C ASN A 56 14.37 -45.16 52.29
N VAL A 57 13.66 -45.19 51.15
CA VAL A 57 13.50 -44.03 50.24
C VAL A 57 12.28 -43.18 50.61
N GLY A 58 11.57 -43.52 51.70
CA GLY A 58 10.42 -42.77 52.19
C GLY A 58 9.17 -42.91 51.34
N LEU A 59 9.11 -43.91 50.46
CA LEU A 59 7.94 -44.23 49.63
C LEU A 59 7.00 -45.16 50.42
N SER A 60 6.14 -44.54 51.22
CA SER A 60 5.06 -45.17 51.98
C SER A 60 3.70 -44.94 51.32
N ALA A 61 2.68 -45.68 51.76
CA ALA A 61 1.29 -45.51 51.29
C ALA A 61 0.75 -44.09 51.51
N ASP A 62 1.28 -43.35 52.50
CA ASP A 62 0.88 -41.98 52.80
C ASP A 62 1.50 -40.94 51.84
N THR A 63 2.68 -41.25 51.31
CA THR A 63 3.43 -40.41 50.37
C THR A 63 3.12 -40.71 48.90
N LEU A 64 2.70 -41.94 48.59
CA LEU A 64 2.29 -42.34 47.25
C LEU A 64 0.83 -41.95 47.03
N ARG A 65 0.62 -40.80 46.39
CA ARG A 65 -0.71 -40.34 46.00
C ARG A 65 -0.91 -40.51 44.49
N PRO A 66 -2.10 -40.97 44.05
CA PRO A 66 -2.41 -41.01 42.63
C PRO A 66 -2.37 -39.59 42.05
N VAL A 67 -1.83 -39.46 40.84
CA VAL A 67 -1.80 -38.19 40.12
C VAL A 67 -3.25 -37.74 39.89
N GLN A 68 -3.60 -36.56 40.42
CA GLN A 68 -4.91 -35.96 40.24
C GLN A 68 -4.84 -34.99 39.08
N LEU A 69 -5.71 -35.17 38.08
CA LEU A 69 -5.83 -34.25 36.96
C LEU A 69 -6.61 -33.03 37.43
N GLU A 70 -5.91 -31.92 37.64
CA GLU A 70 -6.51 -30.64 37.94
C GLU A 70 -6.50 -29.73 36.71
N THR A 71 -7.54 -28.90 36.59
CA THR A 71 -7.56 -27.87 35.54
C THR A 71 -6.64 -26.73 35.99
N PHE A 72 -5.53 -26.54 35.29
CA PHE A 72 -4.65 -25.41 35.52
C PHE A 72 -4.58 -24.51 34.29
N ARG A 73 -4.44 -23.20 34.51
CA ARG A 73 -4.25 -22.23 33.44
C ARG A 73 -2.78 -21.83 33.38
N LYS A 74 -2.12 -22.13 32.26
CA LYS A 74 -0.76 -21.68 31.98
C LYS A 74 -0.82 -20.40 31.15
N SER A 75 -0.34 -19.29 31.70
CA SER A 75 -0.09 -18.07 30.94
C SER A 75 1.40 -17.95 30.61
N ILE A 76 1.70 -17.49 29.40
CA ILE A 76 3.05 -17.06 29.02
C ILE A 76 3.01 -15.57 28.71
N THR A 77 4.05 -14.84 29.11
CA THR A 77 4.20 -13.43 28.78
C THR A 77 4.99 -13.33 27.49
N VAL A 78 4.42 -12.67 26.47
CA VAL A 78 5.08 -12.42 25.19
C VAL A 78 5.28 -10.91 25.06
N PRO A 79 6.53 -10.42 24.94
CA PRO A 79 6.77 -9.00 24.72
C PRO A 79 6.26 -8.61 23.31
N GLY A 80 5.53 -7.50 23.24
CA GLY A 80 5.05 -6.92 21.99
C GLY A 80 5.54 -5.49 21.86
N ILE A 81 5.78 -5.05 20.63
CA ILE A 81 6.06 -3.66 20.30
C ILE A 81 4.96 -3.10 19.40
N ILE A 82 4.64 -1.83 19.56
CA ILE A 82 3.72 -1.13 18.69
C ILE A 82 4.52 -0.67 17.47
N VAL A 83 4.08 -1.10 16.29
CA VAL A 83 4.67 -0.68 15.01
C VAL A 83 3.65 0.08 14.19
N GLU A 84 4.09 1.13 13.52
CA GLU A 84 3.26 1.87 12.58
C GLU A 84 2.90 0.97 11.40
N ARG A 85 1.64 1.05 10.95
CA ARG A 85 1.21 0.41 9.71
C ARG A 85 1.38 1.40 8.55
N PRO A 86 2.28 1.14 7.58
CA PRO A 86 2.46 2.01 6.42
C PRO A 86 1.13 2.25 5.69
N GLY A 87 0.84 3.51 5.35
CA GLY A 87 -0.38 3.91 4.63
C GLY A 87 -1.64 4.03 5.50
N HIS A 88 -1.62 3.58 6.76
CA HIS A 88 -2.74 3.73 7.70
C HIS A 88 -2.40 4.61 8.89
N THR A 89 -1.29 4.34 9.56
CA THR A 89 -0.84 5.11 10.75
C THR A 89 0.15 6.19 10.38
N ARG A 90 0.92 5.96 9.30
CA ARG A 90 1.87 6.94 8.76
C ARG A 90 1.59 7.16 7.28
N VAL A 91 1.24 8.40 6.95
CA VAL A 91 1.02 8.86 5.57
C VAL A 91 2.04 9.95 5.27
N GLN A 92 2.78 9.78 4.18
CA GLN A 92 3.66 10.82 3.66
C GLN A 92 2.84 11.67 2.69
N VAL A 93 2.71 12.96 2.99
CA VAL A 93 2.04 13.92 2.11
C VAL A 93 3.10 14.56 1.24
N ALA A 94 3.11 14.19 -0.03
CA ALA A 94 3.99 14.78 -1.04
C ALA A 94 3.25 15.85 -1.84
N THR A 95 4.00 16.83 -2.33
CA THR A 95 3.47 17.91 -3.16
C THR A 95 3.55 17.48 -4.63
N PRO A 96 2.48 17.66 -5.43
CA PRO A 96 2.49 17.25 -6.83
C PRO A 96 3.45 18.08 -7.70
N MET A 97 3.86 19.26 -7.22
CA MET A 97 4.74 20.18 -7.92
C MET A 97 5.77 20.81 -7.00
N THR A 98 6.90 21.20 -7.58
CA THR A 98 7.96 21.95 -6.91
C THR A 98 7.54 23.39 -6.65
N GLY A 99 7.87 23.89 -5.47
CA GLY A 99 7.63 25.28 -5.10
C GLY A 99 8.30 25.65 -3.80
N VAL A 100 8.04 26.88 -3.35
CA VAL A 100 8.55 27.40 -2.09
C VAL A 100 7.42 27.36 -1.05
N ILE A 101 7.69 26.75 0.11
CA ILE A 101 6.76 26.77 1.24
C ILE A 101 6.68 28.22 1.75
N THR A 102 5.48 28.80 1.67
CA THR A 102 5.24 30.17 2.14
C THR A 102 4.75 30.20 3.58
N HIS A 103 3.95 29.21 3.97
CA HIS A 103 3.35 29.11 5.29
C HIS A 103 3.25 27.64 5.71
N VAL A 104 3.56 27.39 6.98
CA VAL A 104 3.32 26.11 7.65
C VAL A 104 2.18 26.34 8.63
N HIS A 105 1.10 25.59 8.48
CA HIS A 105 -0.13 25.76 9.27
C HIS A 105 -0.22 24.80 10.46
N VAL A 106 0.60 23.75 10.48
CA VAL A 106 0.56 22.68 11.48
C VAL A 106 1.97 22.41 11.99
N ALA A 107 2.13 22.33 13.30
CA ALA A 107 3.39 22.01 13.95
C ALA A 107 3.59 20.50 14.14
N GLN A 108 4.84 20.07 14.34
CA GLN A 108 5.14 18.66 14.60
C GLN A 108 4.47 18.19 15.90
N GLY A 109 3.71 17.08 15.83
CA GLY A 109 3.00 16.50 16.97
C GLY A 109 1.59 17.05 17.20
N GLU A 110 1.16 18.01 16.40
CA GLU A 110 -0.21 18.53 16.42
C GLU A 110 -1.18 17.50 15.82
N ALA A 111 -2.33 17.32 16.47
CA ALA A 111 -3.38 16.44 15.98
C ALA A 111 -4.18 17.13 14.87
N VAL A 112 -4.36 16.45 13.75
CA VAL A 112 -5.07 16.98 12.57
C VAL A 112 -6.13 16.02 12.07
N GLU A 113 -7.20 16.56 11.51
CA GLU A 113 -8.25 15.80 10.84
C GLU A 113 -8.00 15.75 9.32
N PRO A 114 -8.52 14.73 8.59
CA PRO A 114 -8.46 14.71 7.14
C PRO A 114 -9.04 15.98 6.51
N GLY A 115 -8.30 16.58 5.57
CA GLY A 115 -8.68 17.84 4.93
C GLY A 115 -8.14 19.10 5.61
N THR A 116 -7.48 18.98 6.77
CA THR A 116 -6.79 20.10 7.40
C THR A 116 -5.66 20.62 6.50
N LEU A 117 -5.59 21.95 6.32
CA LEU A 117 -4.53 22.60 5.56
C LEU A 117 -3.20 22.48 6.31
N LEU A 118 -2.23 21.76 5.75
CA LEU A 118 -0.91 21.55 6.39
C LEU A 118 0.09 22.66 6.05
N PHE A 119 0.19 23.03 4.78
CA PHE A 119 1.16 24.02 4.29
C PHE A 119 0.63 24.71 3.03
N ARG A 120 1.09 25.95 2.80
CA ARG A 120 0.82 26.72 1.58
C ARG A 120 2.09 26.86 0.77
N ILE A 121 2.04 26.43 -0.49
CA ILE A 121 3.19 26.45 -1.39
C ILE A 121 2.93 27.42 -2.51
N ARG A 122 3.92 28.28 -2.79
CA ARG A 122 3.95 29.06 -4.02
C ARG A 122 4.70 28.26 -5.06
N LEU A 123 3.99 27.87 -6.11
CA LEU A 123 4.55 27.15 -7.24
C LEU A 123 5.58 28.04 -7.95
N THR A 124 6.78 27.51 -8.19
CA THR A 124 7.85 28.20 -8.94
C THR A 124 8.15 27.49 -10.25
N HIS A 125 7.27 26.59 -10.67
CA HIS A 125 7.47 25.79 -11.86
C HIS A 125 7.33 26.66 -13.10
N GLU A 126 8.43 26.82 -13.84
CA GLU A 126 8.47 27.59 -15.08
C GLU A 126 7.47 27.04 -16.12
N ASP A 127 7.40 25.72 -16.27
CA ASP A 127 6.48 25.07 -17.21
C ASP A 127 5.00 25.41 -16.94
N LEU A 128 4.60 25.58 -15.68
CA LEU A 128 3.22 25.96 -15.36
C LEU A 128 2.91 27.38 -15.85
N VAL A 129 3.82 28.33 -15.60
CA VAL A 129 3.66 29.72 -16.05
C VAL A 129 3.64 29.78 -17.57
N SER A 130 4.50 29.01 -18.23
CA SER A 130 4.55 28.90 -19.69
C SER A 130 3.25 28.32 -20.27
N ALA A 131 2.77 27.21 -19.71
CA ALA A 131 1.51 26.58 -20.13
C ALA A 131 0.30 27.50 -19.93
N GLN A 132 0.23 28.23 -18.82
CA GLN A 132 -0.82 29.22 -18.56
C GLN A 132 -0.76 30.38 -19.57
N THR A 133 0.44 30.87 -19.86
CA THR A 133 0.66 31.95 -20.84
C THR A 133 0.22 31.51 -22.23
N GLU A 134 0.57 30.29 -22.64
CA GLU A 134 0.17 29.73 -23.93
C GLU A 134 -1.35 29.54 -24.01
N PHE A 135 -1.98 29.01 -22.96
CA PHE A 135 -3.43 28.85 -22.88
C PHE A 135 -4.17 30.18 -23.03
N VAL A 136 -3.76 31.21 -22.29
CA VAL A 136 -4.37 32.56 -22.36
C VAL A 136 -4.16 33.18 -23.75
N LYS A 137 -2.99 32.99 -24.35
CA LYS A 137 -2.73 33.47 -25.71
C LYS A 137 -3.65 32.81 -26.74
N THR A 138 -3.76 31.47 -26.72
CA THR A 138 -4.64 30.72 -27.62
C THR A 138 -6.11 31.06 -27.40
N LEU A 139 -6.53 31.34 -26.17
CA LEU A 139 -7.88 31.83 -25.87
C LEU A 139 -8.16 33.17 -26.54
N GLY A 140 -7.22 34.12 -26.45
CA GLY A 140 -7.34 35.41 -27.13
C GLY A 140 -7.35 35.30 -28.66
N GLU A 141 -6.54 34.40 -29.22
CA GLU A 141 -6.56 34.09 -30.66
C GLU A 141 -7.91 33.53 -31.11
N LEU A 142 -8.50 32.63 -30.30
CA LEU A 142 -9.84 32.09 -30.55
C LEU A 142 -10.89 33.20 -30.55
N GLU A 143 -10.93 34.07 -29.55
CA GLU A 143 -11.90 35.18 -29.48
C GLU A 143 -11.81 36.15 -30.67
N VAL A 144 -10.61 36.40 -31.18
CA VAL A 144 -10.41 37.20 -32.40
C VAL A 144 -10.99 36.48 -33.62
N GLU A 145 -10.70 35.19 -33.78
CA GLU A 145 -11.22 34.39 -34.90
C GLU A 145 -12.74 34.25 -34.84
N GLU A 146 -13.33 34.09 -33.66
CA GLU A 146 -14.78 34.03 -33.48
C GLU A 146 -15.47 35.32 -33.93
N ARG A 147 -14.92 36.49 -33.55
CA ARG A 147 -15.44 37.80 -33.99
C ARG A 147 -15.33 37.96 -35.50
N GLU A 148 -14.23 37.51 -36.10
CA GLU A 148 -14.03 37.59 -37.54
C GLU A 148 -14.98 36.67 -38.31
N ILE A 149 -15.23 35.46 -37.80
CA ILE A 149 -16.26 34.55 -38.34
C ILE A 149 -17.64 35.20 -38.30
N ILE A 150 -18.02 35.84 -37.19
CA ILE A 150 -19.32 36.53 -37.07
C ILE A 150 -19.43 37.64 -38.12
N ARG A 151 -18.40 38.47 -38.26
CA ARG A 151 -18.34 39.54 -39.27
C ARG A 151 -18.44 38.99 -40.69
N LEU A 152 -17.70 37.93 -41.00
CA LEU A 152 -17.69 37.31 -42.33
C LEU A 152 -19.00 36.57 -42.66
N LYS A 153 -19.72 36.05 -41.66
CA LYS A 153 -21.06 35.46 -41.84
C LYS A 153 -22.05 36.49 -42.36
N GLU A 154 -22.04 37.70 -41.82
CA GLU A 154 -22.93 38.78 -42.26
C GLU A 154 -22.63 39.23 -43.70
N VAL A 155 -21.34 39.38 -44.04
CA VAL A 155 -20.87 39.87 -45.35
C VAL A 155 -20.98 38.80 -46.46
N THR A 156 -20.77 37.53 -46.13
CA THR A 156 -20.97 36.42 -47.07
C THR A 156 -22.44 36.29 -47.48
N ARG A 157 -23.38 36.54 -46.55
CA ARG A 157 -24.83 36.53 -46.84
C ARG A 157 -25.23 37.60 -47.85
N THR A 158 -24.52 38.74 -47.90
CA THR A 158 -24.73 39.79 -48.90
C THR A 158 -23.99 39.53 -50.22
N GLY A 159 -23.31 38.37 -50.37
CA GLY A 159 -22.61 37.95 -51.59
C GLY A 159 -21.29 38.69 -51.87
N ALA A 160 -20.81 39.51 -50.94
CA ALA A 160 -19.64 40.37 -51.14
C ALA A 160 -18.30 39.65 -50.94
N VAL A 161 -18.30 38.47 -50.33
CA VAL A 161 -17.09 37.67 -50.02
C VAL A 161 -17.34 36.20 -50.36
N ALA A 162 -16.30 35.52 -50.83
CA ALA A 162 -16.35 34.09 -51.15
C ALA A 162 -16.57 33.25 -49.88
N GLY A 163 -17.57 32.37 -49.89
CA GLY A 163 -17.88 31.48 -48.76
C GLY A 163 -16.73 30.55 -48.36
N LYS A 164 -15.78 30.29 -49.28
CA LYS A 164 -14.53 29.58 -48.97
C LYS A 164 -13.74 30.26 -47.85
N LEU A 165 -13.64 31.59 -47.86
CA LEU A 165 -12.90 32.34 -46.84
C LEU A 165 -13.52 32.13 -45.45
N LEU A 166 -14.86 32.12 -45.36
CA LEU A 166 -15.57 31.84 -44.12
C LEU A 166 -15.25 30.41 -43.62
N LEU A 167 -15.28 29.42 -44.51
CA LEU A 167 -14.97 28.03 -44.17
C LEU A 167 -13.52 27.86 -43.67
N ASP A 168 -12.56 28.52 -44.33
CA ASP A 168 -11.16 28.51 -43.92
C ASP A 168 -10.98 29.08 -42.49
N ARG A 169 -11.75 30.12 -42.13
CA ARG A 169 -11.76 30.69 -40.77
C ARG A 169 -12.41 29.76 -39.75
N GLU A 170 -13.52 29.11 -40.11
CA GLU A 170 -14.17 28.12 -39.24
C GLU A 170 -13.24 26.95 -38.93
N TYR A 171 -12.47 26.45 -39.91
CA TYR A 171 -11.44 25.44 -39.65
C TYR A 171 -10.30 25.94 -38.75
N ALA A 172 -9.89 27.22 -38.88
CA ALA A 172 -8.90 27.82 -38.01
C ALA A 172 -9.39 27.88 -36.54
N ARG A 173 -10.65 28.29 -36.33
CA ARG A 173 -11.32 28.26 -35.02
C ARG A 173 -11.35 26.84 -34.45
N ASP A 174 -11.75 25.84 -35.22
CA ASP A 174 -11.82 24.46 -34.75
C ASP A 174 -10.45 23.92 -34.34
N LYS A 175 -9.39 24.29 -35.09
CA LYS A 175 -8.01 23.96 -34.74
C LYS A 175 -7.60 24.62 -33.41
N LEU A 176 -7.93 25.90 -33.20
CA LEU A 176 -7.65 26.61 -31.94
C LEU A 176 -8.39 25.94 -30.76
N ILE A 177 -9.64 25.53 -30.95
CA ILE A 177 -10.40 24.80 -29.92
C ILE A 177 -9.73 23.48 -29.57
N ALA A 178 -9.22 22.73 -30.55
CA ALA A 178 -8.51 21.48 -30.31
C ALA A 178 -7.22 21.70 -29.51
N VAL A 179 -6.44 22.74 -29.84
CA VAL A 179 -5.23 23.13 -29.10
C VAL A 179 -5.58 23.54 -27.66
N LEU A 180 -6.61 24.36 -27.48
CA LEU A 180 -7.04 24.84 -26.17
C LEU A 180 -7.52 23.70 -25.25
N ARG A 181 -8.15 22.66 -25.82
CA ARG A 181 -8.49 21.43 -25.08
C ARG A 181 -7.24 20.69 -24.62
N ALA A 182 -6.22 20.57 -25.46
CA ALA A 182 -4.97 19.91 -25.08
C ALA A 182 -4.22 20.70 -24.00
N GLN A 183 -4.13 22.04 -24.14
CA GLN A 183 -3.53 22.91 -23.13
C GLN A 183 -4.28 22.86 -21.79
N ARG A 184 -5.62 22.80 -21.81
CA ARG A 184 -6.44 22.61 -20.60
C ARG A 184 -6.08 21.31 -19.90
N GLU A 185 -5.92 20.21 -20.64
CA GLU A 185 -5.55 18.92 -20.05
C GLU A 185 -4.13 18.97 -19.48
N ALA A 186 -3.18 19.62 -20.17
CA ALA A 186 -1.84 19.83 -19.64
C ALA A 186 -1.86 20.58 -18.30
N LEU A 187 -2.63 21.67 -18.19
CA LEU A 187 -2.78 22.42 -16.93
C LEU A 187 -3.38 21.58 -15.81
N ARG A 188 -4.32 20.67 -16.11
CA ARG A 188 -4.88 19.73 -15.12
C ARG A 188 -3.85 18.71 -14.64
N LEU A 189 -3.02 18.18 -15.55
CA LEU A 189 -1.92 17.28 -15.19
C LEU A 189 -0.87 17.99 -14.33
N HIS A 190 -0.67 19.29 -14.56
CA HIS A 190 0.10 20.18 -13.68
C HIS A 190 -0.69 20.60 -12.43
N GLY A 191 -1.67 19.82 -11.97
CA GLY A 191 -2.28 19.95 -10.64
C GLY A 191 -3.20 21.17 -10.43
N LEU A 192 -3.62 21.85 -11.49
CA LEU A 192 -4.72 22.82 -11.39
C LEU A 192 -6.06 22.08 -11.32
N SER A 193 -6.93 22.55 -10.42
CA SER A 193 -8.30 22.04 -10.32
C SER A 193 -9.15 22.46 -11.53
N ALA A 194 -10.23 21.73 -11.80
CA ALA A 194 -11.12 22.03 -12.93
C ALA A 194 -11.71 23.46 -12.88
N GLU A 195 -11.92 23.99 -11.68
CA GLU A 195 -12.41 25.36 -11.45
C GLU A 195 -11.37 26.43 -11.82
N GLN A 196 -10.07 26.08 -11.79
CA GLN A 196 -8.98 27.00 -12.13
C GLN A 196 -8.63 27.00 -13.62
N VAL A 197 -9.22 26.10 -14.43
CA VAL A 197 -8.96 25.97 -15.88
C VAL A 197 -10.25 26.16 -16.72
N GLN A 198 -11.29 26.73 -16.11
CA GLN A 198 -12.49 27.23 -16.77
C GLN A 198 -12.39 28.75 -16.96
#